data_AF-A0A2Z2K600-F1
#
_entry.id   AF-A0A2Z2K600-F1
#
_cell.length_a   1.000
_cell.length_b   1.000
_cell.length_c   1.000
_cell.angle_alpha   90.00
_cell.angle_beta   90.00
_cell.angle_gamma   90.00
#
_symmetry.space_group_name_H-M   'P 1'
#
loop_
_entity.id
_entity.type
_entity.pdbx_description
1 polymer ?
#
loop_
_entity_poly.entity_id
_entity_poly.type
_entity_poly.pdbx_seq_one_letter_code
_entity_poly.pdbx_strand_id
1 'polypeptide(L)'
;MYKRFESSKDISYLREFTPEEMLLVYLQAVARGDADLIYLFTYNGGKLPAADTFRQQYYDELSNKELESSLKMRYYDSVTAQQDAATEAERTVVISASIGLYTSQIAYGLKQEQGIWKMDIYHLIEHAKQP
;
A
#
# COMPACT_ATOMS: atom_id res chain seq x y z
N MET A 1 -17.18 3.18 -8.06
CA MET A 1 -16.57 3.22 -6.72
C MET A 1 -15.33 4.12 -6.69
N TYR A 2 -14.24 3.79 -7.41
CA TYR A 2 -13.01 4.61 -7.42
C TYR A 2 -13.21 6.12 -7.66
N LYS A 3 -13.96 6.53 -8.70
CA LYS A 3 -14.21 7.96 -8.98
C LYS A 3 -14.90 8.71 -7.84
N ARG A 4 -15.75 8.02 -7.06
CA ARG A 4 -16.42 8.60 -5.89
C ARG A 4 -15.47 8.75 -4.71
N PHE A 5 -14.59 7.76 -4.51
CA PHE A 5 -13.47 7.88 -3.58
C PHE A 5 -12.56 9.06 -3.98
N GLU A 6 -12.19 9.20 -5.25
CA GLU A 6 -11.30 10.27 -5.71
C GLU A 6 -11.86 11.67 -5.41
N SER A 7 -13.17 11.86 -5.54
CA SER A 7 -13.83 13.14 -5.25
C SER A 7 -14.06 13.41 -3.76
N SER A 8 -14.31 12.38 -2.94
CA SER A 8 -14.72 12.55 -1.53
C SER A 8 -13.63 12.25 -0.52
N LYS A 9 -12.61 11.47 -0.92
CA LYS A 9 -11.60 10.84 -0.07
C LYS A 9 -12.18 9.91 1.01
N ASP A 10 -13.45 9.54 0.91
CA ASP A 10 -14.09 8.60 1.82
C ASP A 10 -13.72 7.15 1.45
N ILE A 11 -12.90 6.52 2.29
CA ILE A 11 -12.39 5.16 2.08
C ILE A 11 -13.49 4.10 2.14
N SER A 12 -14.69 4.41 2.66
CA SER A 12 -15.79 3.44 2.70
C SER A 12 -16.24 2.99 1.31
N TYR A 13 -16.03 3.83 0.28
CA TYR A 13 -16.26 3.48 -1.12
C TYR A 13 -15.29 2.41 -1.66
N LEU A 14 -14.26 2.03 -0.89
CA LEU A 14 -13.26 1.02 -1.26
C LEU A 14 -13.51 -0.34 -0.59
N ARG A 15 -14.61 -0.52 0.16
CA ARG A 15 -14.93 -1.80 0.84
C ARG A 15 -15.06 -3.01 -0.09
N GLU A 16 -15.48 -2.78 -1.32
CA GLU A 16 -15.66 -3.85 -2.32
C GLU A 16 -14.35 -4.15 -3.07
N PHE A 17 -13.28 -3.40 -2.82
CA PHE A 17 -12.04 -3.58 -3.56
C PHE A 17 -11.33 -4.85 -3.13
N THR A 18 -10.76 -5.56 -4.08
CA THR A 18 -9.86 -6.68 -3.81
C THR A 18 -8.52 -6.15 -3.26
N PRO A 19 -7.69 -7.03 -2.64
CA PRO A 19 -6.33 -6.65 -2.24
C PRO A 19 -5.49 -6.08 -3.41
N GLU A 20 -5.64 -6.64 -4.61
CA GLU A 20 -4.95 -6.18 -5.82
C GLU A 20 -5.38 -4.77 -6.20
N GLU A 21 -6.69 -4.50 -6.20
CA GLU A 21 -7.22 -3.16 -6.50
C GLU A 21 -6.75 -2.14 -5.46
N MET A 22 -6.74 -2.53 -4.17
CA MET A 22 -6.24 -1.65 -3.11
C MET A 22 -4.75 -1.35 -3.23
N LEU A 23 -3.91 -2.31 -3.64
CA LEU A 23 -2.50 -2.05 -3.93
C LEU A 23 -2.34 -1.01 -5.04
N LEU A 24 -3.14 -1.09 -6.12
CA LEU A 24 -3.06 -0.13 -7.23
C LEU A 24 -3.46 1.29 -6.79
N VAL A 25 -4.50 1.42 -5.96
CA VAL A 25 -4.90 2.71 -5.38
C VAL A 25 -3.81 3.27 -4.46
N TYR A 26 -3.17 2.42 -3.66
CA TYR A 26 -2.06 2.80 -2.81
C TYR A 26 -0.84 3.29 -3.63
N LEU A 27 -0.41 2.54 -4.65
CA LEU A 27 0.73 2.90 -5.50
C LEU A 27 0.50 4.22 -6.24
N GLN A 28 -0.75 4.53 -6.57
CA GLN A 28 -1.12 5.82 -7.13
C GLN A 28 -1.02 6.95 -6.11
N ALA A 29 -1.40 6.74 -4.84
CA ALA A 29 -1.20 7.72 -3.77
C ALA A 29 0.29 7.99 -3.54
N VAL A 30 1.11 6.93 -3.56
CA VAL A 30 2.59 7.02 -3.53
C VAL A 30 3.11 7.85 -4.70
N ALA A 31 2.69 7.55 -5.94
CA ALA A 31 3.12 8.29 -7.12
C ALA A 31 2.72 9.78 -7.10
N ARG A 32 1.64 10.12 -6.38
CA ARG A 32 1.16 11.49 -6.17
C ARG A 32 1.82 12.18 -4.97
N GLY A 33 2.58 11.45 -4.15
CA GLY A 33 3.13 11.96 -2.88
C GLY A 33 2.06 12.28 -1.83
N ASP A 34 0.88 11.67 -1.93
CA ASP A 34 -0.29 11.95 -1.08
C ASP A 34 -0.17 11.19 0.25
N ALA A 35 0.64 11.72 1.17
CA ALA A 35 0.93 11.09 2.45
C ALA A 35 -0.31 10.98 3.37
N ASP A 36 -1.32 11.83 3.16
CA ASP A 36 -2.60 11.74 3.88
C ASP A 36 -3.37 10.49 3.45
N LEU A 37 -3.44 10.21 2.15
CA LEU A 37 -4.03 8.96 1.66
C LEU A 37 -3.21 7.74 2.07
N ILE A 38 -1.89 7.84 2.04
CA ILE A 38 -1.01 6.75 2.49
C ILE A 38 -1.24 6.43 3.96
N TYR A 39 -1.40 7.43 4.82
CA TYR A 39 -1.79 7.24 6.22
C TYR A 39 -3.13 6.51 6.35
N LEU A 40 -4.16 6.96 5.60
CA LEU A 40 -5.49 6.34 5.63
C LEU A 40 -5.47 4.87 5.16
N PHE A 41 -4.61 4.56 4.19
CA PHE A 41 -4.43 3.22 3.65
C PHE A 41 -3.51 2.34 4.49
N THR A 42 -2.79 2.89 5.46
CA THR A 42 -1.92 2.11 6.34
C THR A 42 -2.74 1.41 7.41
N TYR A 43 -2.48 0.12 7.61
CA TYR A 43 -3.13 -0.67 8.65
C TYR A 43 -2.77 -0.10 10.02
N ASN A 44 -3.77 0.21 10.85
CA ASN A 44 -3.51 0.83 12.14
C ASN A 44 -3.06 -0.21 13.17
N GLY A 45 -3.87 -1.25 13.36
CA GLY A 45 -3.57 -2.33 14.31
C GLY A 45 -3.31 -1.86 15.75
N GLY A 46 -3.72 -0.64 16.10
CA GLY A 46 -3.47 0.00 17.40
C GLY A 46 -2.06 0.55 17.60
N LYS A 47 -1.22 0.58 16.57
CA LYS A 47 0.19 1.01 16.65
C LYS A 47 0.51 2.25 15.82
N LEU A 48 -0.39 2.67 14.94
CA LEU A 48 -0.14 3.79 14.05
C LEU A 48 -0.16 5.11 14.85
N PRO A 49 0.88 5.94 14.72
CA PRO A 49 0.95 7.19 15.47
C PRO A 49 -0.05 8.22 14.91
N ALA A 50 -0.10 9.39 15.53
CA ALA A 50 -0.86 10.52 14.99
C ALA A 50 -0.38 10.85 13.57
N ALA A 51 -1.30 11.35 12.73
CA ALA A 51 -1.05 11.59 11.31
C ALA A 51 0.21 12.43 11.04
N ASP A 52 0.43 13.52 11.78
CA ASP A 52 1.62 14.38 11.63
C ASP A 52 2.92 13.59 11.85
N THR A 53 2.96 12.80 12.92
CA THR A 53 4.10 11.95 13.26
C THR A 53 4.31 10.86 12.22
N PHE A 54 3.23 10.22 11.75
CA PHE A 54 3.34 9.24 10.68
C PHE A 54 3.90 9.86 9.40
N ARG A 55 3.37 11.01 8.96
CA ARG A 55 3.79 11.66 7.71
C ARG A 55 5.26 12.00 7.72
N GLN A 56 5.74 12.59 8.82
CA GLN A 56 7.16 12.87 8.97
C GLN A 56 8.00 11.60 8.84
N GLN A 57 7.65 10.55 9.59
CA GLN A 57 8.39 9.30 9.56
C GLN A 57 8.32 8.59 8.20
N TYR A 58 7.18 8.65 7.52
CA TYR A 58 7.02 8.12 6.17
C TYR A 58 7.93 8.85 5.18
N TYR A 59 7.97 10.19 5.24
CA TYR A 59 8.84 10.98 4.37
C TYR A 59 10.31 10.68 4.63
N ASP A 60 10.72 10.65 5.88
CA ASP A 60 12.13 10.46 6.28
C ASP A 60 12.63 9.05 5.92
N GLU A 61 11.80 8.01 6.14
CA GLU A 61 12.28 6.62 6.14
C GLU A 61 11.86 5.79 4.92
N LEU A 62 10.72 6.09 4.29
CA LEU A 62 10.09 5.14 3.34
C LEU A 62 9.70 5.76 2.00
N SER A 63 9.42 7.06 1.94
CA SER A 63 8.83 7.72 0.78
C SER A 63 9.62 7.55 -0.52
N ASN A 64 10.94 7.71 -0.48
CA ASN A 64 11.79 7.57 -1.67
C ASN A 64 11.79 6.14 -2.22
N LYS A 65 11.87 5.14 -1.33
CA LYS A 65 11.84 3.72 -1.72
C LYS A 65 10.49 3.32 -2.31
N GLU A 66 9.40 3.79 -1.71
CA GLU A 66 8.05 3.55 -2.22
C GLU A 66 7.82 4.24 -3.55
N LEU A 67 8.31 5.48 -3.72
CA LEU A 67 8.23 6.19 -5.00
C LEU A 67 8.99 5.45 -6.10
N GLU A 68 10.22 5.00 -5.83
CA GLU A 68 11.00 4.19 -6.77
C GLU A 68 10.24 2.90 -7.14
N SER A 69 9.68 2.21 -6.15
CA SER A 69 8.90 0.99 -6.35
C SER A 69 7.67 1.23 -7.21
N SER A 70 6.92 2.30 -6.93
CA SER A 70 5.75 2.71 -7.71
C SER A 70 6.11 3.05 -9.17
N LEU A 71 7.21 3.78 -9.39
CA LEU A 71 7.69 4.10 -10.73
C LEU A 71 8.15 2.85 -11.49
N LYS A 72 8.85 1.93 -10.82
CA LYS A 72 9.30 0.66 -11.42
C LYS A 72 8.12 -0.20 -11.87
N MET A 73 7.04 -0.20 -11.10
CA MET A 73 5.83 -0.98 -11.36
C MET A 73 4.79 -0.24 -12.22
N ARG A 74 5.11 0.94 -12.75
CA ARG A 74 4.16 1.75 -13.56
C ARG A 74 3.59 1.02 -14.78
N TYR A 75 4.37 0.11 -15.35
CA TYR A 75 4.01 -0.72 -16.50
C TYR A 75 3.87 -2.20 -16.10
N TYR A 76 3.25 -2.45 -14.94
CA TYR A 76 3.01 -3.81 -14.48
C TYR A 76 2.24 -4.62 -15.52
N ASP A 77 2.58 -5.90 -15.62
CA ASP A 77 1.88 -6.87 -16.44
C ASP A 77 0.95 -7.77 -15.60
N SER A 78 1.19 -7.85 -14.29
CA SER A 78 0.41 -8.68 -13.38
C SER A 78 0.37 -8.13 -11.95
N VAL A 79 -0.78 -8.34 -11.30
CA VAL A 79 -0.99 -8.11 -9.86
C VAL A 79 -1.81 -9.29 -9.36
N THR A 80 -1.28 -10.02 -8.37
CA THR A 80 -1.91 -11.26 -7.91
C THR A 80 -1.86 -11.33 -6.38
N ALA A 81 -3.00 -11.50 -5.73
CA ALA A 81 -3.05 -11.85 -4.32
C ALA A 81 -2.73 -13.33 -4.13
N GLN A 82 -1.79 -13.61 -3.24
CA GLN A 82 -1.52 -14.93 -2.71
C GLN A 82 -2.27 -15.06 -1.39
N GLN A 83 -3.04 -16.14 -1.25
CA GLN A 83 -3.71 -16.45 0.00
C GLN A 83 -2.71 -17.09 0.95
N ASP A 84 -2.33 -16.36 2.00
CA ASP A 84 -1.59 -16.95 3.10
C ASP A 84 -2.51 -17.92 3.84
N ALA A 85 -2.10 -19.19 3.93
CA ALA A 85 -2.93 -20.30 4.41
C ALA A 85 -3.37 -20.20 5.88
N ALA A 86 -2.95 -19.15 6.60
CA ALA A 86 -3.16 -19.00 8.05
C ALA A 86 -4.32 -18.06 8.42
N THR A 87 -4.68 -17.05 7.61
CA THR A 87 -5.61 -15.99 8.02
C THR A 87 -6.40 -15.41 6.83
N GLU A 88 -7.74 -15.44 6.91
CA GLU A 88 -8.60 -14.86 5.87
C GLU A 88 -8.44 -13.33 5.73
N ALA A 89 -7.95 -12.67 6.77
CA ALA A 89 -7.81 -11.21 6.86
C ALA A 89 -6.41 -10.67 6.46
N GLU A 90 -5.49 -11.50 5.99
CA GLU A 90 -4.14 -11.10 5.56
C GLU A 90 -3.84 -11.62 4.15
N ARG A 91 -3.22 -10.80 3.31
CA ARG A 91 -2.89 -11.17 1.93
C ARG A 91 -1.53 -10.61 1.56
N THR A 92 -0.73 -11.44 0.88
CA THR A 92 0.46 -10.97 0.18
C THR A 92 0.08 -10.71 -1.27
N VAL A 93 0.18 -9.47 -1.73
CA VAL A 93 -0.09 -9.09 -3.12
C VAL A 93 1.24 -8.90 -3.85
N VAL A 94 1.45 -9.64 -4.92
CA VAL A 94 2.65 -9.55 -5.75
C VAL A 94 2.33 -8.78 -7.02
N ILE A 95 3.04 -7.69 -7.25
CA ILE A 95 3.02 -6.93 -8.51
C ILE A 95 4.28 -7.23 -9.31
N SER A 96 4.12 -7.49 -10.61
CA SER A 96 5.24 -7.76 -11.52
C SER A 96 5.22 -6.82 -12.72
N ALA A 97 6.40 -6.41 -13.16
CA ALA A 97 6.59 -5.67 -14.39
C ALA A 97 7.77 -6.27 -15.17
N SER A 98 7.54 -6.54 -16.46
CA SER A 98 8.51 -7.12 -17.38
C SER A 98 8.87 -6.13 -18.49
N ILE A 99 10.17 -5.88 -18.69
CA ILE A 99 10.71 -5.06 -19.78
C ILE A 99 11.76 -5.88 -20.52
N GLY A 100 11.43 -6.31 -21.74
CA GLY A 100 12.28 -7.20 -22.52
C GLY A 100 12.47 -8.54 -21.80
N LEU A 101 13.72 -8.86 -21.44
CA LEU A 101 14.08 -10.08 -20.70
C LEU A 101 14.12 -9.89 -19.18
N TYR A 102 13.91 -8.67 -18.69
CA TYR A 102 13.99 -8.37 -17.26
C TYR A 102 12.60 -8.35 -16.64
N THR A 103 12.41 -9.15 -15.59
CA THR A 103 11.20 -9.14 -14.77
C THR A 103 11.56 -8.65 -13.37
N SER A 104 10.78 -7.69 -12.87
CA SER A 104 10.85 -7.24 -11.48
C SER A 104 9.54 -7.59 -10.79
N GLN A 105 9.64 -8.03 -9.53
CA GLN A 105 8.49 -8.33 -8.70
C GLN A 105 8.64 -7.66 -7.34
N ILE A 106 7.54 -7.19 -6.78
CA ILE A 106 7.47 -6.64 -5.42
C ILE A 106 6.27 -7.28 -4.73
N ALA A 107 6.48 -7.75 -3.50
CA ALA A 107 5.42 -8.29 -2.65
C ALA A 107 5.03 -7.26 -1.58
N TYR A 108 3.74 -7.04 -1.43
CA TYR A 108 3.16 -6.14 -0.43
C TYR A 108 2.24 -6.92 0.52
N GLY A 109 2.41 -6.73 1.81
CA GLY A 109 1.49 -7.25 2.83
C GLY A 109 0.28 -6.34 2.98
N LEU A 110 -0.92 -6.92 2.92
CA LEU A 110 -2.18 -6.23 3.18
C LEU A 110 -2.96 -6.94 4.28
N LYS A 111 -3.65 -6.15 5.12
CA LYS A 111 -4.50 -6.62 6.21
C LYS A 111 -5.86 -5.95 6.16
N GLN A 112 -6.90 -6.68 6.53
CA GLN A 112 -8.25 -6.15 6.54
C GLN A 112 -8.55 -5.40 7.84
N GLU A 113 -9.03 -4.16 7.73
CA GLU A 113 -9.49 -3.35 8.86
C GLU A 113 -10.89 -2.80 8.53
N GLN A 114 -11.89 -3.19 9.33
CA GLN A 114 -13.29 -2.76 9.13
C GLN A 114 -13.83 -3.05 7.71
N GLY A 115 -13.43 -4.18 7.13
CA GLY A 115 -13.84 -4.61 5.80
C GLY A 115 -13.05 -3.98 4.64
N ILE A 116 -12.04 -3.15 4.91
CA ILE A 116 -11.20 -2.49 3.90
C ILE A 116 -9.80 -3.09 3.96
N TRP A 117 -9.21 -3.43 2.81
CA TRP A 117 -7.80 -3.83 2.74
C TRP A 117 -6.88 -2.63 2.92
N LYS A 118 -5.91 -2.77 3.81
CA LYS A 118 -4.93 -1.74 4.16
C LYS A 118 -3.52 -2.30 4.09
N MET A 119 -2.57 -1.43 3.79
CA MET A 119 -1.16 -1.76 3.66
C MET A 119 -0.52 -1.99 5.03
N ASP A 120 0.09 -3.15 5.24
CA ASP A 120 0.93 -3.41 6.42
C ASP A 120 2.35 -2.93 6.14
N ILE A 121 2.57 -1.62 6.23
CA ILE A 121 3.87 -0.98 5.92
C ILE A 121 4.50 -0.27 7.11
N TYR A 122 3.76 -0.07 8.21
CA TYR A 122 4.28 0.73 9.32
C TYR A 122 5.48 0.07 10.01
N HIS A 123 5.53 -1.26 10.05
CA HIS A 123 6.68 -2.00 10.57
C HIS A 123 7.99 -1.66 9.80
N LEU A 124 7.92 -1.32 8.51
CA LEU A 124 9.08 -0.91 7.72
C LEU A 124 9.68 0.41 8.21
N ILE A 125 8.82 1.32 8.67
CA ILE A 125 9.22 2.61 9.26
C ILE A 125 9.79 2.38 10.67
N GLU A 126 9.20 1.46 11.44
CA GLU A 126 9.71 1.11 12.78
C GLU A 126 11.11 0.47 12.73
N HIS A 127 11.36 -0.40 11.75
CA HIS A 127 12.66 -1.04 11.57
C HIS A 127 13.75 -0.09 11.09
N ALA A 128 13.43 0.88 10.22
CA ALA A 128 14.40 1.86 9.73
C ALA A 128 15.03 2.70 10.86
N LYS A 129 14.34 2.83 11.99
CA LYS A 129 14.80 3.58 13.17
C LYS A 129 15.73 2.79 14.09
N GLN A 130 15.91 1.49 13.88
CA GLN A 130 16.83 0.68 14.67
C GLN A 130 18.22 0.73 14.02
N PRO A 131 19.25 1.27 14.71
CA PRO A 131 20.60 1.42 14.17
C PRO A 131 21.32 0.10 13.91
#